data_AF-A0A354GL74-F1
#
_entry.id   AF-A0A354GL74-F1
#
_cell.length_a   1.000
_cell.length_b   1.000
_cell.length_c   1.000
_cell.angle_alpha   90.00
_cell.angle_beta   90.00
_cell.angle_gamma   90.00
#
_symmetry.space_group_name_H-M   'P 1'
#
loop_
_entity.id
_entity.type
_entity.pdbx_description
1 polymer ?
#
loop_
_entity_poly.entity_id
_entity_poly.type
_entity_poly.pdbx_seq_one_letter_code
_entity_poly.pdbx_strand_id
1 'polypeptide(L)' 'LSGSGKSTIAFTLEHALMQRGRLAYVLDGDNIRTGLNKNLGFSAADREENIRRIGEVA' A
#
# COMPACT_ATOMS: atom_id res chain seq x y z
N LEU A 1 6.60 5.77 11.40
CA LEU A 1 7.77 6.51 10.87
C LEU A 1 7.74 6.51 9.34
N SER A 2 7.55 7.68 8.74
CA SER A 2 7.90 7.88 7.32
C SER A 2 9.42 7.72 7.18
N GLY A 3 9.90 7.11 6.09
CA GLY A 3 11.34 6.88 5.87
C GLY A 3 11.96 5.65 6.55
N SER A 4 11.18 4.80 7.23
CA SER A 4 11.71 3.59 7.90
C SER A 4 12.03 2.40 6.96
N GLY A 5 12.08 2.62 5.65
CA GLY A 5 12.42 1.57 4.65
C GLY A 5 11.28 0.59 4.27
N LYS A 6 10.04 0.79 4.71
CA LYS A 6 8.90 -0.11 4.43
C LYS A 6 8.64 -0.29 2.92
N SER A 7 8.60 0.80 2.16
CA SER A 7 8.41 0.72 0.71
C SER A 7 9.60 0.03 0.05
N THR A 8 10.84 0.32 0.49
CA THR A 8 12.05 -0.34 -0.03
C THR A 8 11.99 -1.85 0.11
N ILE A 9 11.65 -2.37 1.30
CA ILE A 9 11.57 -3.82 1.51
C ILE A 9 10.38 -4.44 0.75
N ALA A 10 9.24 -3.77 0.67
CA ALA A 10 8.06 -4.26 -0.05
C ALA A 10 8.33 -4.41 -1.55
N PHE A 11 8.86 -3.39 -2.21
CA PHE A 11 9.20 -3.44 -3.64
C PHE A 11 10.33 -4.43 -3.94
N THR A 12 11.32 -4.54 -3.04
CA THR A 12 12.39 -5.55 -3.19
C THR A 12 11.81 -6.98 -3.13
N LEU A 13 10.87 -7.22 -2.21
CA LEU A 13 10.20 -8.51 -2.09
C LEU A 13 9.32 -8.82 -3.31
N GLU A 14 8.52 -7.85 -3.78
CA GLU A 14 7.70 -7.99 -4.98
C GLU A 14 8.54 -8.39 -6.19
N HIS A 15 9.63 -7.66 -6.46
CA HIS A 15 10.55 -7.97 -7.54
C HIS A 15 11.13 -9.39 -7.40
N ALA A 16 11.53 -9.78 -6.18
CA ALA A 16 12.06 -11.10 -5.91
C ALA A 16 11.01 -12.23 -6.08
N LEU A 17 9.72 -11.94 -5.86
CA LEU A 17 8.61 -12.88 -6.12
C LEU A 17 8.34 -13.01 -7.62
N MET A 18 8.29 -11.88 -8.34
CA MET A 18 8.11 -11.86 -9.80
C MET A 18 9.21 -12.63 -10.53
N GLN A 19 10.47 -12.45 -10.12
CA GLN A 19 11.61 -13.21 -10.68
C GLN A 19 11.49 -14.73 -10.47
N ARG A 20 10.70 -15.18 -9.50
CA ARG A 20 10.43 -16.59 -9.24
C ARG A 20 9.12 -17.07 -9.88
N GLY A 21 8.57 -16.31 -10.83
CA GLY A 21 7.32 -16.63 -11.51
C GLY A 21 6.08 -16.50 -10.63
N ARG A 22 6.16 -15.79 -9.49
CA ARG A 22 5.03 -15.55 -8.60
C ARG A 22 4.50 -14.14 -8.81
N LEU A 23 3.23 -14.02 -9.15
CA LEU A 23 2.55 -12.74 -9.21
C LEU A 23 2.43 -12.17 -7.79
N ALA A 24 2.92 -10.96 -7.63
CA ALA A 24 2.86 -10.18 -6.39
C ALA A 24 2.63 -8.72 -6.77
N TYR A 25 1.94 -7.99 -5.89
CA TYR A 25 1.68 -6.56 -6.09
C TYR A 25 1.76 -5.81 -4.76
N VAL A 26 2.42 -4.66 -4.75
CA VAL A 26 2.54 -3.80 -3.56
C VAL A 26 1.38 -2.80 -3.50
N LEU A 27 0.54 -2.94 -2.47
CA LEU A 27 -0.47 -1.96 -2.10
C LEU A 27 0.12 -0.97 -1.09
N ASP A 28 0.69 0.14 -1.59
CA ASP A 28 1.21 1.24 -0.75
C ASP A 28 0.13 2.32 -0.53
N GLY A 29 0.10 2.93 0.65
CA GLY A 29 -0.81 4.00 1.01
C GLY A 29 -0.70 5.22 0.08
N ASP A 30 0.50 5.47 -0.48
CA ASP A 30 0.71 6.53 -1.48
C ASP A 30 0.06 6.19 -2.84
N ASN A 31 0.15 4.93 -3.27
CA ASN A 31 -0.46 4.45 -4.52
C ASN A 31 -1.99 4.42 -4.40
N ILE A 32 -2.51 3.96 -3.25
CA ILE A 32 -3.95 3.85 -3.00
C ILE A 32 -4.59 5.23 -2.80
N ARG A 33 -3.88 6.19 -2.20
CA ARG A 33 -4.37 7.58 -2.02
C ARG A 33 -4.63 8.31 -3.33
N THR A 34 -3.92 8.00 -4.41
CA THR A 34 -4.13 8.71 -5.70
C THR A 34 -5.30 8.12 -6.50
N GLY A 35 -5.71 6.89 -6.19
CA GLY A 35 -6.83 6.20 -6.84
C GLY A 35 -8.00 5.94 -5.89
N LEU A 36 -8.06 4.72 -5.35
CA LEU A 36 -9.17 4.19 -4.55
C LEU A 36 -9.53 5.06 -3.33
N ASN A 37 -8.54 5.71 -2.71
CA ASN A 37 -8.72 6.53 -1.51
C ASN A 37 -8.51 8.02 -1.77
N LYS A 38 -8.62 8.48 -3.03
CA LYS A 38 -8.46 9.91 -3.39
C LYS A 38 -9.46 10.84 -2.71
N ASN A 39 -10.59 10.30 -2.27
CA ASN A 39 -11.64 11.03 -1.57
C ASN A 39 -11.42 11.11 -0.05
N LEU A 40 -10.39 10.45 0.49
CA LEU A 40 -10.07 10.45 1.91
C LEU A 40 -9.02 11.52 2.22
N GLY A 41 -9.31 12.35 3.22
CA GLY A 41 -8.40 13.37 3.73
C GLY A 41 -7.35 12.81 4.70
N PHE A 42 -6.92 13.63 5.65
CA PHE A 42 -5.95 13.25 6.70
C PHE A 42 -6.56 13.22 8.11
N SER A 43 -7.89 13.31 8.21
CA SER A 43 -8.60 13.20 9.49
C SER A 43 -8.39 11.81 10.10
N ALA A 44 -8.67 11.65 11.40
CA ALA A 44 -8.56 10.35 12.05
C ALA A 44 -9.50 9.32 11.41
N ALA A 45 -10.74 9.71 11.12
CA ALA A 45 -11.73 8.86 10.46
C ALA A 45 -11.30 8.46 9.03
N ASP A 46 -10.73 9.40 8.26
CA ASP A 46 -10.21 9.11 6.92
C ASP A 46 -9.06 8.10 6.95
N ARG A 47 -8.20 8.17 7.97
CA ARG A 47 -7.10 7.20 8.13
C ARG A 47 -7.61 5.81 8.49
N GLU A 48 -8.63 5.72 9.35
CA GLU A 48 -9.27 4.47 9.71
C GLU A 48 -9.92 3.82 8.49
N GLU A 49 -10.70 4.58 7.71
CA GLU A 49 -11.32 4.10 6.47
C GLU A 49 -10.27 3.72 5.42
N ASN A 50 -9.16 4.45 5.32
CA ASN A 50 -8.06 4.10 4.44
C ASN A 50 -7.49 2.71 4.77
N ILE A 51 -7.29 2.42 6.06
CA ILE A 51 -6.80 1.10 6.52
C ILE A 51 -7.83 0.02 6.22
N ARG A 52 -9.12 0.26 6.50
CA ARG A 52 -10.21 -0.70 6.24
C ARG A 52 -10.28 -1.06 4.75
N ARG A 53 -10.27 -0.08 3.85
CA ARG A 53 -10.32 -0.31 2.39
C ARG A 53 -9.12 -1.08 1.86
N ILE A 54 -7.92 -0.80 2.38
CA ILE A 54 -6.71 -1.56 2.00
C ILE A 54 -6.84 -3.02 2.42
N GLY A 55 -7.37 -3.29 3.62
CA GLY A 55 -7.58 -4.64 4.13
C GLY A 55 -8.59 -5.46 3.34
N GLU A 56 -9.62 -4.84 2.77
CA GLU A 56 -10.65 -5.53 1.94
C GLU A 56 -10.17 -5.84 0.51
N VAL A 57 -9.09 -5.20 0.04
CA VAL A 57 -8.56 -5.38 -1.32
C VAL A 57 -7.46 -6.45 -1.39
N ALA A 58 -6.84 -6.78 -0.26
CA ALA A 58 -5.72 -7.74 -0.14
C ALA A 58 -6.20 -9.14 0.26
#